data_AF-A0A958KUP5-F1
#
_entry.id   AF-A0A958KUP5-F1
#
_cell.length_a   1.000
_cell.length_b   1.000
_cell.length_c   1.000
_cell.angle_alpha   90.00
_cell.angle_beta   90.00
_cell.angle_gamma   90.00
#
_symmetry.space_group_name_H-M   'P 1'
#
loop_
_entity.id
_entity.type
_entity.pdbx_description
1 polymer ?
#
loop_
_entity_poly.entity_id
_entity_poly.type
_entity_poly.pdbx_seq_one_letter_code
_entity_poly.pdbx_strand_id
1 'polypeptide(L)' 'MSIHPSAIIGKEVELASAVSVGPFTVITGRARIESRTKIESHCQIGNPNGI' A
#
# COMPACT_ATOMS: atom_id res chain seq x y z
N MET A 1 -7.26 9.01 -4.71
CA MET A 1 -6.57 7.72 -4.48
C MET A 1 -6.22 7.16 -5.84
N SER A 2 -4.97 6.74 -6.05
CA SER A 2 -4.53 6.18 -7.31
C SER A 2 -3.68 4.96 -7.03
N ILE A 3 -4.16 3.78 -7.41
CA ILE A 3 -3.44 2.51 -7.22
C ILE A 3 -3.18 1.92 -8.59
N HIS A 4 -1.91 1.65 -8.88
CA HIS A 4 -1.55 0.96 -10.11
C HIS A 4 -2.15 -0.46 -10.13
N PRO A 5 -2.71 -0.96 -11.24
CA PRO A 5 -3.36 -2.27 -11.30
C PRO A 5 -2.48 -3.46 -10.90
N SER A 6 -1.15 -3.34 -11.02
CA SER A 6 -0.19 -4.38 -10.59
C SER A 6 0.17 -4.33 -9.10
N ALA A 7 -0.31 -3.34 -8.36
CA ALA A 7 -0.06 -3.26 -6.93
C ALA A 7 -0.91 -4.30 -6.19
N ILE A 8 -0.32 -4.95 -5.20
CA ILE A 8 -0.98 -5.97 -4.38
C ILE A 8 -1.23 -5.37 -3.00
N ILE A 9 -2.50 -5.25 -2.63
CA ILE A 9 -2.95 -4.68 -1.36
C ILE A 9 -3.66 -5.76 -0.54
N GLY A 10 -3.17 -5.99 0.68
CA GLY A 10 -3.77 -6.92 1.63
C GLY A 10 -5.14 -6.44 2.14
N LYS A 11 -6.01 -7.38 2.53
CA LYS A 11 -7.38 -7.09 2.99
C LYS A 11 -7.45 -6.26 4.28
N GLU A 12 -6.43 -6.36 5.12
CA GLU A 12 -6.34 -5.63 6.40
C GLU A 12 -5.67 -4.26 6.26
N VAL A 13 -5.25 -3.88 5.05
CA VAL A 13 -4.56 -2.60 4.81
C VAL A 13 -5.59 -1.47 4.75
N GLU A 14 -5.30 -0.39 5.45
CA GLU A 14 -6.10 0.83 5.44
C GLU A 14 -5.38 1.93 4.68
N LEU A 15 -6.00 2.45 3.61
CA LEU A 15 -5.45 3.52 2.75
C LEU A 15 -6.38 4.73 2.76
N ALA A 16 -5.84 5.90 3.05
CA ALA A 16 -6.58 7.15 2.96
C ALA A 16 -6.87 7.58 1.50
N SER A 17 -7.88 8.44 1.32
CA SER A 17 -8.40 8.85 0.01
C SER A 17 -7.43 9.60 -0.91
N ALA A 18 -6.30 10.12 -0.41
CA ALA A 18 -5.29 10.81 -1.21
C ALA A 18 -3.94 10.07 -1.26
N VAL A 19 -3.95 8.74 -1.13
CA VAL A 19 -2.76 7.90 -1.32
C VAL A 19 -2.54 7.56 -2.80
N SER A 20 -1.27 7.53 -3.21
CA SER A 20 -0.82 7.10 -4.53
C SER A 20 0.13 5.90 -4.40
N VAL A 21 -0.12 4.82 -5.15
CA VAL A 21 0.63 3.56 -5.11
C VAL A 21 1.15 3.19 -6.50
N GLY A 22 2.48 3.12 -6.63
CA GLY A 22 3.20 2.79 -7.85
C GLY A 22 3.14 1.30 -8.24
N PRO A 23 3.57 0.96 -9.47
CA PRO A 23 3.52 -0.40 -9.99
C PRO A 23 4.40 -1.37 -9.17
N PHE A 24 3.95 -2.62 -9.07
CA PHE A 24 4.65 -3.70 -8.37
C PHE A 24 4.88 -3.45 -6.86
N THR A 25 4.10 -2.55 -6.27
CA THR A 25 4.10 -2.34 -4.83
C THR A 25 3.32 -3.44 -4.13
N VAL A 26 3.82 -3.90 -2.98
CA VAL A 26 3.13 -4.87 -2.12
C VAL A 26 2.91 -4.26 -0.74
N ILE A 27 1.65 -4.13 -0.32
CA ILE A 27 1.27 -3.64 1.02
C ILE A 27 0.48 -4.75 1.72
N THR A 28 0.94 -5.21 2.88
CA THR A 28 0.35 -6.35 3.60
C THR A 28 0.30 -6.14 5.11
N GLY A 29 -0.44 -7.01 5.81
CA GLY A 29 -0.66 -6.91 7.25
C GLY A 29 -1.57 -5.73 7.63
N ARG A 30 -1.46 -5.27 8.88
CA ARG A 30 -2.25 -4.16 9.45
C ARG A 30 -1.60 -2.80 9.18
N ALA A 31 -1.14 -2.57 7.96
CA ALA A 31 -0.54 -1.31 7.56
C ALA A 31 -1.61 -0.23 7.40
N ARG A 32 -1.33 0.97 7.91
CA ARG A 32 -2.17 2.17 7.75
C ARG A 32 -1.37 3.24 7.02
N ILE A 33 -1.84 3.64 5.83
CA ILE A 33 -1.20 4.67 5.02
C ILE A 33 -2.10 5.90 4.97
N GLU A 34 -1.61 6.98 5.56
CA GLU A 34 -2.34 8.23 5.71
C GLU A 34 -2.29 9.11 4.46
N SER A 35 -3.21 10.08 4.43
CA SER A 35 -3.43 10.99 3.29
C SER A 35 -2.15 11.76 2.91
N ARG A 36 -1.99 12.04 1.60
CA ARG A 36 -0.82 12.69 0.98
C ARG A 36 0.46 11.86 0.96
N THR A 37 0.37 10.55 1.20
CA THR A 37 1.50 9.62 1.02
C THR A 37 1.59 9.15 -0.43
N LYS A 38 2.81 9.18 -0.99
CA LYS A 38 3.14 8.59 -2.29
C LYS A 38 4.10 7.44 -2.10
N ILE A 39 3.73 6.26 -2.60
CA ILE A 39 4.54 5.06 -2.61
C ILE A 39 4.95 4.79 -4.06
N GLU A 40 6.24 4.78 -4.32
CA GLU A 40 6.80 4.58 -5.67
C GLU A 40 6.86 3.08 -6.03
N SER A 41 7.39 2.77 -7.22
CA SER A 41 7.47 1.41 -7.73
C SER A 41 8.36 0.50 -6.87
N HIS A 42 8.02 -0.79 -6.85
CA HIS A 42 8.78 -1.85 -6.17
C HIS A 42 8.96 -1.66 -4.65
N CYS A 43 8.11 -0.87 -4.01
CA CYS A 43 8.09 -0.78 -2.54
C CYS A 43 7.40 -1.99 -1.92
N GLN A 44 7.85 -2.38 -0.72
CA GLN A 44 7.18 -3.36 0.12
C GLN A 44 6.93 -2.78 1.51
N ILE A 45 5.68 -2.82 1.97
CA ILE A 45 5.27 -2.29 3.29
C ILE A 45 4.51 -3.38 4.06
N GLY A 46 4.97 -3.62 5.29
CA GLY A 46 4.37 -4.61 6.19
C GLY A 46 4.82 -6.04 5.90
N ASN A 47 4.19 -6.98 6.62
CA ASN A 47 4.44 -8.42 6.56
C ASN A 47 3.09 -9.15 6.71
N PRO A 48 2.80 -10.20 5.90
CA PRO A 48 1.59 -11.02 6.07
C PRO A 48 1.43 -11.62 7.46
N ASN A 49 2.53 -11.87 8.16
CA ASN A 49 2.55 -12.46 9.50
C ASN A 49 2.53 -11.42 10.63
N GLY A 50 2.44 -10.12 10.28
CA GLY A 50 2.56 -9.03 11.24
C GLY A 50 4.02 -8.71 11.63
N ILE A 51 4.14 -7.79 12.59
CA ILE A 51 5.35 -7.57 13.42
C ILE A 51 5.02 -8.11 14.80
#